data_AF-A0A3B8NDM5-F1
#
_entry.id   AF-A0A3B8NDM5-F1
#
_cell.length_a   1.000
_cell.length_b   1.000
_cell.length_c   1.000
_cell.angle_alpha   90.00
_cell.angle_beta   90.00
_cell.angle_gamma   90.00
#
_symmetry.space_group_name_H-M   'P 1'
#
loop_
_entity.id
_entity.type
_entity.pdbx_description
1 polymer ?
#
loop_
_entity_poly.entity_id
_entity_poly.type
_entity_poly.pdbx_seq_one_letter_code
_entity_poly.pdbx_strand_id
1 'polypeptide(L)'
;MAAEKYDETYGKMELEDAEKEKAVSEIAQQMKKSSLKRIRKLREKEGELWWKAYHYSYGLEVRKILRDAGFNWEEGTVDAFWPLLAEEAAEKVLGKK
;
A
#
# COMPACT_ATOMS: atom_id res chain seq x y z
N MET A 1 6.73 1.20 20.25
CA MET A 1 5.61 2.11 19.94
C MET A 1 6.14 3.18 19.02
N ALA A 2 5.88 3.10 17.72
CA ALA A 2 6.26 4.15 16.78
C ALA A 2 5.50 3.98 15.46
N ALA A 3 4.36 4.67 15.35
CA ALA A 3 3.80 5.16 14.09
C ALA A 3 2.78 6.26 14.39
N GLU A 4 3.10 7.18 15.30
CA GLU A 4 2.35 8.43 15.44
C GLU A 4 3.04 9.48 14.58
N LYS A 5 2.42 9.76 13.43
CA LYS A 5 2.37 11.02 12.67
C LYS A 5 2.22 10.69 11.18
N TYR A 6 0.99 10.44 10.77
CA TYR A 6 0.59 10.63 9.38
C TYR A 6 -0.47 11.74 9.36
N ASP A 7 -0.14 12.74 8.56
CA ASP A 7 -0.67 14.09 8.35
C ASP A 7 -2.20 14.30 8.49
N GLU A 8 -2.57 15.42 9.13
CA GLU A 8 -3.91 15.90 9.53
C GLU A 8 -4.92 16.20 8.40
N THR A 9 -4.78 15.63 7.19
CA THR A 9 -5.72 15.90 6.08
C THR A 9 -6.81 14.84 5.85
N TYR A 10 -6.70 13.65 6.46
CA TYR A 10 -7.70 12.59 6.35
C TYR A 10 -8.02 12.04 7.74
N GLY A 11 -9.14 12.49 8.32
CA GLY A 11 -9.55 12.16 9.67
C GLY A 11 -9.55 10.65 9.93
N LYS A 12 -8.73 10.22 10.90
CA LYS A 12 -8.76 8.91 11.60
C LYS A 12 -9.53 7.80 10.89
N MET A 13 -9.06 7.35 9.72
CA MET A 13 -9.39 6.00 9.26
C MET A 13 -8.32 5.09 9.84
N GLU A 14 -8.63 4.45 10.97
CA GLU A 14 -7.80 3.35 11.46
C GLU A 14 -8.28 2.08 10.77
N LEU A 15 -7.44 1.53 9.89
CA LEU A 15 -7.60 0.16 9.42
C LEU A 15 -7.28 -0.77 10.58
N GLU A 16 -8.16 -1.73 10.88
CA GLU A 16 -7.84 -2.77 11.87
C GLU A 16 -6.55 -3.50 11.44
N ASP A 17 -5.60 -3.65 12.37
CA ASP A 17 -4.29 -4.25 12.09
C ASP A 17 -4.39 -5.61 11.39
N ALA A 18 -5.38 -6.43 11.76
CA ALA A 18 -5.63 -7.72 11.13
C ALA A 18 -6.09 -7.61 9.67
N GLU A 19 -6.93 -6.64 9.36
CA GLU A 19 -7.45 -6.41 8.02
C GLU A 19 -6.37 -5.83 7.10
N LYS A 20 -5.56 -4.91 7.64
CA LYS A 20 -4.36 -4.38 7.00
C LYS A 20 -3.36 -5.49 6.70
N GLU A 21 -3.05 -6.36 7.65
CA GLU A 21 -2.08 -7.45 7.43
C GLU A 21 -2.58 -8.43 6.35
N LYS A 22 -3.89 -8.70 6.32
CA LYS A 22 -4.51 -9.51 5.28
C LYS A 22 -4.37 -8.84 3.91
N ALA A 23 -4.66 -7.55 3.81
CA ALA A 23 -4.53 -6.78 2.56
C ALA A 23 -3.08 -6.77 2.05
N VAL A 24 -2.11 -6.53 2.93
CA VAL A 24 -0.68 -6.61 2.63
C VAL A 24 -0.30 -8.01 2.11
N SER A 25 -0.86 -9.06 2.71
CA SER A 25 -0.58 -10.44 2.29
C SER A 25 -1.13 -10.75 0.91
N GLU A 26 -2.34 -10.29 0.59
CA GLU A 26 -2.94 -10.43 -0.74
C GLU A 26 -2.12 -9.69 -1.81
N ILE A 27 -1.71 -8.45 -1.53
CA ILE A 27 -0.84 -7.68 -2.44
C ILE A 27 0.51 -8.39 -2.62
N ALA A 28 1.12 -8.87 -1.54
CA ALA A 28 2.39 -9.59 -1.58
C ALA A 28 2.31 -10.89 -2.42
N GLN A 29 1.18 -11.59 -2.40
CA GLN A 29 0.97 -12.82 -3.15
C GLN A 29 0.65 -12.57 -4.63
N GLN A 30 -0.18 -11.56 -4.93
CA GLN A 30 -0.73 -11.37 -6.27
C GLN A 30 0.09 -10.36 -7.12
N MET A 31 0.69 -9.35 -6.49
CA MET A 31 1.45 -8.34 -7.22
C MET A 31 2.79 -8.91 -7.71
N LYS A 32 3.17 -8.60 -8.95
CA LYS A 32 4.43 -9.09 -9.51
C LYS A 32 5.63 -8.63 -8.67
N LYS A 33 6.56 -9.54 -8.38
CA LYS A 33 7.81 -9.24 -7.65
C LYS A 33 8.61 -8.08 -8.28
N SER A 34 8.55 -7.90 -9.61
CA SER A 34 9.17 -6.77 -10.31
C SER A 34 8.51 -5.42 -9.96
N SER A 35 7.18 -5.38 -9.82
CA SER A 35 6.43 -4.19 -9.39
C SER A 35 6.80 -3.83 -7.95
N LEU A 36 6.82 -4.81 -7.04
CA LEU A 36 7.24 -4.61 -5.64
C LEU A 36 8.67 -4.08 -5.52
N LYS A 37 9.61 -4.62 -6.33
CA LYS A 37 10.98 -4.08 -6.40
C LYS A 37 11.02 -2.64 -6.90
N ARG A 38 10.15 -2.28 -7.84
CA ARG A 38 10.08 -0.93 -8.38
C ARG A 38 9.50 0.04 -7.36
N ILE A 39 8.43 -0.33 -6.66
CA ILE A 39 7.84 0.44 -5.55
C ILE A 39 8.90 0.74 -4.49
N ARG A 40 9.66 -0.26 -4.03
CA ARG A 40 10.76 -0.05 -3.06
C ARG A 40 11.78 0.98 -3.55
N LYS A 41 12.22 0.86 -4.80
CA LYS A 41 13.17 1.82 -5.41
C LYS A 41 12.59 3.22 -5.55
N LEU A 42 11.30 3.33 -5.87
CA LEU A 42 10.61 4.60 -5.98
C LEU A 42 10.50 5.29 -4.63
N ARG A 43 10.14 4.55 -3.57
CA ARG A 43 10.18 5.04 -2.19
C ARG A 43 11.58 5.52 -1.80
N GLU A 44 12.63 4.76 -2.10
CA GLU A 44 14.02 5.14 -1.82
C GLU A 44 14.47 6.40 -2.59
N LYS A 45 13.97 6.62 -3.82
CA LYS A 45 14.42 7.71 -4.70
C LYS A 45 13.60 8.99 -4.57
N GLU A 46 12.27 8.86 -4.48
CA GLU A 46 11.30 9.95 -4.60
C GLU A 46 10.58 10.24 -3.27
N GLY A 47 10.82 9.42 -2.24
CA GLY A 47 10.19 9.58 -0.93
C GLY A 47 8.67 9.60 -1.03
N GLU A 48 7.99 10.39 -0.22
CA GLU A 48 6.52 10.43 -0.14
C GLU A 48 5.83 11.04 -1.37
N LEU A 49 6.53 11.34 -2.47
CA LEU A 49 5.91 11.84 -3.70
C LEU A 49 5.69 10.76 -4.75
N TRP A 50 6.33 9.58 -4.62
CA TRP A 50 6.22 8.54 -5.64
C TRP A 50 4.77 8.12 -5.87
N TRP A 51 3.99 7.96 -4.81
CA TRP A 51 2.63 7.44 -4.94
C TRP A 51 1.73 8.39 -5.75
N LYS A 52 1.94 9.71 -5.69
CA LYS A 52 1.21 10.68 -6.52
C LYS A 52 1.48 10.45 -8.00
N ALA A 53 2.74 10.26 -8.37
CA ALA A 53 3.14 10.04 -9.76
C ALA A 53 2.68 8.68 -10.32
N TYR A 54 2.54 7.68 -9.45
CA TYR A 54 2.22 6.30 -9.84
C TYR A 54 0.81 5.85 -9.44
N HIS A 55 -0.06 6.78 -9.05
CA HIS A 55 -1.45 6.54 -8.65
C HIS A 55 -2.23 5.70 -9.68
N TYR A 56 -2.23 6.13 -10.95
CA TYR A 56 -2.92 5.43 -12.03
C TYR A 56 -2.21 4.19 -12.55
N SER A 57 -1.13 3.76 -11.90
CA SER A 57 -0.40 2.53 -12.25
C SER A 57 -0.47 1.53 -11.10
N TYR A 58 0.41 1.65 -10.11
CA TYR A 58 0.43 0.78 -8.93
C TYR A 58 -0.82 0.95 -8.07
N GLY A 59 -1.39 2.15 -7.98
CA GLY A 59 -2.64 2.37 -7.24
C GLY A 59 -3.82 1.60 -7.84
N LEU A 60 -3.97 1.59 -9.17
CA LEU A 60 -4.98 0.77 -9.83
C LEU A 60 -4.73 -0.73 -9.69
N GLU A 61 -3.46 -1.17 -9.74
CA GLU A 61 -3.10 -2.57 -9.53
C GLU A 61 -3.46 -3.04 -8.11
N VAL A 62 -3.13 -2.25 -7.09
CA VAL A 62 -3.48 -2.54 -5.69
C VAL A 62 -4.99 -2.53 -5.48
N ARG A 63 -5.71 -1.52 -5.99
CA ARG A 63 -7.18 -1.47 -5.93
C ARG A 63 -7.82 -2.73 -6.53
N LYS A 64 -7.30 -3.19 -7.67
CA LYS A 64 -7.78 -4.40 -8.33
C LYS A 64 -7.55 -5.63 -7.45
N ILE A 65 -6.33 -5.81 -6.93
CA ILE A 65 -5.99 -6.95 -6.06
C ILE A 65 -6.90 -7.00 -4.84
N LEU A 66 -7.12 -5.86 -4.18
CA LEU A 66 -7.98 -5.79 -2.99
C LEU A 66 -9.44 -6.11 -3.33
N ARG A 67 -9.94 -5.61 -4.47
CA ARG A 67 -11.29 -5.95 -4.93
C ARG A 67 -11.43 -7.45 -5.24
N ASP A 68 -10.46 -8.02 -5.93
CA ASP A 68 -10.45 -9.45 -6.28
C ASP A 68 -10.33 -10.34 -5.03
N ALA A 69 -9.68 -9.85 -3.97
CA ALA A 69 -9.58 -10.50 -2.66
C ALA A 69 -10.81 -10.26 -1.74
N GLY A 70 -11.82 -9.51 -2.21
CA GLY A 70 -13.08 -9.29 -1.50
C GLY A 70 -13.05 -8.20 -0.42
N PHE A 71 -12.07 -7.30 -0.43
CA PHE A 71 -12.08 -6.12 0.45
C PHE A 71 -13.18 -5.15 -0.01
N ASN A 72 -14.07 -4.77 0.90
CA ASN A 72 -15.20 -3.87 0.64
C ASN A 72 -14.96 -2.44 1.16
N TRP A 73 -13.70 -1.98 1.10
CA TRP A 73 -13.35 -0.63 1.55
C TRP A 73 -13.91 0.43 0.61
N GLU A 74 -14.28 1.58 1.19
CA GLU A 74 -14.67 2.74 0.40
C GLU A 74 -13.52 3.19 -0.50
N GLU A 75 -13.84 3.77 -1.65
CA GLU A 75 -12.82 4.15 -2.63
C GLU A 75 -11.80 5.15 -2.04
N GLY A 76 -12.26 6.07 -1.18
CA GLY A 76 -11.39 7.00 -0.46
C GLY A 76 -10.43 6.32 0.53
N THR A 77 -10.87 5.24 1.18
CA THR A 77 -10.00 4.44 2.07
C THR A 77 -8.91 3.75 1.26
N VAL A 78 -9.27 3.05 0.18
CA VAL A 78 -8.26 2.40 -0.66
C VAL A 78 -7.30 3.43 -1.24
N ASP A 79 -7.80 4.60 -1.63
CA ASP A 79 -6.97 5.68 -2.16
C ASP A 79 -5.94 6.21 -1.15
N ALA A 80 -6.35 6.37 0.10
CA ALA A 80 -5.48 6.82 1.18
C ALA A 80 -4.41 5.77 1.55
N PHE A 81 -4.77 4.48 1.55
CA PHE A 81 -3.91 3.43 2.11
C PHE A 81 -3.12 2.61 1.11
N TRP A 82 -3.47 2.62 -0.19
CA TRP A 82 -2.75 1.80 -1.18
C TRP A 82 -1.22 2.03 -1.18
N PRO A 83 -0.66 3.25 -0.95
CA PRO A 83 0.79 3.42 -0.96
C PRO A 83 1.44 2.65 0.19
N LEU A 84 0.89 2.76 1.39
CA LEU A 84 1.37 2.08 2.59
C LEU A 84 1.30 0.56 2.44
N LEU A 85 0.16 0.06 1.95
CA LEU A 85 -0.06 -1.37 1.76
C LEU A 85 0.90 -1.96 0.72
N ALA A 86 1.17 -1.23 -0.36
CA ALA A 86 2.11 -1.63 -1.40
C ALA A 86 3.57 -1.65 -0.90
N GLU A 87 3.96 -0.67 -0.07
CA GLU A 87 5.28 -0.61 0.55
C GLU A 87 5.48 -1.77 1.54
N GLU A 88 4.51 -2.02 2.41
CA GLU A 88 4.56 -3.14 3.36
C GLU A 88 4.58 -4.49 2.66
N ALA A 89 3.81 -4.65 1.57
CA ALA A 89 3.87 -5.85 0.74
C ALA A 89 5.26 -6.03 0.09
N ALA A 90 5.88 -4.93 -0.36
CA ALA A 90 7.23 -4.97 -0.90
C ALA A 90 8.26 -5.35 0.17
N GLU A 91 8.14 -4.84 1.39
CA GLU A 91 8.98 -5.24 2.52
C GLU A 91 8.78 -6.71 2.90
N LYS A 92 7.54 -7.21 2.88
CA LYS A 92 7.22 -8.62 3.17
C LYS A 92 7.86 -9.59 2.16
N VAL A 93 7.84 -9.25 0.87
CA VAL A 93 8.38 -10.11 -0.21
C VAL A 93 9.89 -9.96 -0.39
N LEU A 94 10.44 -8.77 -0.17
CA LEU A 94 11.85 -8.46 -0.45
C LEU A 94 12.73 -8.42 0.81
N GLY A 95 12.13 -8.57 1.99
CA GLY A 95 12.79 -8.40 3.28
C GLY A 95 12.92 -6.93 3.68
N LYS A 96 12.77 -6.68 4.99
CA LYS A 96 13.16 -5.41 5.61
C LYS A 96 14.67 -5.22 5.42
N LYS A 97 15.08 -3.99 5.07
CA LYS A 97 16.50 -3.64 5.01
C LYS A 97 17.02 -3.45 6.43
#